data_AF-A0A3D6B2M5-F1
#
_entry.id   AF-A0A3D6B2M5-F1
#
_cell.length_a   1.000
_cell.length_b   1.000
_cell.length_c   1.000
_cell.angle_alpha   90.00
_cell.angle_beta   90.00
_cell.angle_gamma   90.00
#
_symmetry.space_group_name_H-M   'P 1'
#
loop_
_entity.id
_entity.type
_entity.pdbx_description
1 polymer ?
#
loop_
_entity_poly.entity_id
_entity_poly.type
_entity_poly.pdbx_seq_one_letter_code
_entity_poly.pdbx_strand_id
1 'polypeptide(L)'
;MWNFVGRQNQIYSPTPGNVFHGNWESGIKFIDNFRLGDQSDAPAVLAQDKGKNHYFFLPLLLGLLGLFFQYDRDKRGTWLNFLMFFMTGIAIVLYLNQPPYQVRERDYAYAGSFYFFSVWIGLGVAFLFSLIDRLTKGRAQVLTACATSLLCLGVPTLMGAQNWDDHDRSNRTTAVEMAYNYLESVGRNGILITHGDNDTFPTWYAQEVENVRPDVRIANTSLLGTDWHIDQMKYAVNESAPLPLSVPYKQYLYGTNEYIPIVDSRDEAMNIHDVMQVFRHPKAKVSMSSGKKVDYIPSRKIVIPVNKANVLKSGIVDEKYADKIQDSIILTIPKGKDYLTKPELFLLDFLDGYDWSRPLNMLNMGGEINIGQKDYLTYNGYSFEFIPFKNKPSTLKPGWVDSDDLYYKMTSVYKFDAVSRDDYFIDYQPYYTHLGVMSIRQLFVTCAKVFLEEKQNERALEMLNKMAQVMTVYPLDAIPIGFQNNNYMVVEAINLYFELGEHDKAIALADKLSAELVHGANFYLKFGSLAQSECEDYAQYIFLLADRLNQHGEKEMSSSLENKLKELIDIHS
;
A
#
# COMPACT_ATOMS: atom_id res chain seq x y z
N MET A 1 2.94 -12.39 -22.29
CA MET A 1 1.71 -12.61 -23.08
C MET A 1 0.78 -11.41 -23.05
N TRP A 2 0.65 -10.68 -21.93
CA TRP A 2 -0.20 -9.49 -21.82
C TRP A 2 -0.11 -8.53 -23.00
N ASN A 3 1.10 -8.05 -23.28
CA ASN A 3 1.38 -7.10 -24.35
C ASN A 3 1.15 -7.64 -25.78
N PHE A 4 0.82 -8.92 -25.93
CA PHE A 4 0.67 -9.58 -27.23
C PHE A 4 -0.70 -10.22 -27.46
N VAL A 5 -1.44 -10.52 -26.40
CA VAL A 5 -2.72 -11.26 -26.46
C VAL A 5 -3.85 -10.52 -25.73
N GLY A 6 -3.52 -9.85 -24.62
CA GLY A 6 -4.48 -9.19 -23.75
C GLY A 6 -4.24 -9.51 -22.27
N ARG A 7 -4.93 -8.80 -21.39
CA ARG A 7 -4.79 -8.83 -19.94
C ARG A 7 -6.14 -9.14 -19.30
N GLN A 8 -6.15 -10.02 -18.28
CA GLN A 8 -7.36 -10.44 -17.56
C GLN A 8 -7.90 -9.33 -16.65
N ASN A 9 -7.00 -8.66 -15.92
CA ASN A 9 -7.28 -7.54 -15.03
C ASN A 9 -5.96 -6.89 -14.58
N GLN A 10 -6.09 -5.73 -13.93
CA GLN A 10 -4.96 -5.00 -13.36
C GLN A 10 -4.42 -5.53 -12.01
N ILE A 11 -5.08 -6.54 -11.43
CA ILE A 11 -4.78 -7.01 -10.07
C ILE A 11 -3.50 -7.81 -10.08
N TYR A 12 -2.61 -7.46 -9.16
CA TYR A 12 -1.34 -8.15 -9.03
C TYR A 12 -1.52 -9.57 -8.47
N SER A 13 -0.88 -10.56 -9.09
CA SER A 13 -0.80 -11.92 -8.54
C SER A 13 0.62 -12.26 -8.07
N PRO A 14 0.84 -12.49 -6.76
CA PRO A 14 2.13 -12.98 -6.28
C PRO A 14 2.35 -14.46 -6.62
N THR A 15 1.29 -15.18 -7.00
CA THR A 15 1.28 -16.63 -7.21
C THR A 15 1.15 -16.96 -8.69
N PRO A 16 2.19 -17.53 -9.33
CA PRO A 16 2.09 -17.99 -10.72
C PRO A 16 0.95 -18.99 -10.88
N GLY A 17 0.08 -18.75 -11.87
CA GLY A 17 -1.03 -19.64 -12.18
C GLY A 17 -2.28 -19.45 -11.32
N ASN A 18 -2.35 -18.41 -10.48
CA ASN A 18 -3.63 -17.96 -9.92
C ASN A 18 -4.60 -17.71 -11.07
N VAL A 19 -5.83 -18.22 -11.03
CA VAL A 19 -6.80 -18.15 -12.15
C VAL A 19 -7.60 -16.85 -12.19
N PHE A 20 -7.62 -16.09 -11.10
CA PHE A 20 -8.42 -14.89 -10.94
C PHE A 20 -7.61 -13.61 -11.21
N HIS A 21 -6.32 -13.59 -10.89
CA HIS A 21 -5.50 -12.39 -10.92
C HIS A 21 -4.28 -12.55 -11.83
N GLY A 22 -3.96 -11.48 -12.56
CA GLY A 22 -2.68 -11.40 -13.26
C GLY A 22 -2.47 -12.41 -14.41
N ASN A 23 -3.52 -12.89 -15.08
CA ASN A 23 -3.34 -13.66 -16.33
C ASN A 23 -3.47 -12.81 -17.58
N TRP A 24 -3.07 -13.40 -18.71
CA TRP A 24 -3.51 -12.94 -20.01
C TRP A 24 -4.88 -13.53 -20.33
N GLU A 25 -5.70 -12.74 -21.01
CA GLU A 25 -7.00 -13.13 -21.55
C GLU A 25 -7.08 -12.59 -22.97
N SER A 26 -7.53 -13.40 -23.91
CA SER A 26 -7.45 -13.09 -25.34
C SER A 26 -8.69 -12.38 -25.90
N GLY A 27 -9.83 -12.53 -25.24
CA GLY A 27 -11.16 -12.17 -25.76
C GLY A 27 -11.80 -13.29 -26.58
N ILE A 28 -11.14 -14.44 -26.73
CA ILE A 28 -11.67 -15.61 -27.41
C ILE A 28 -12.17 -16.60 -26.34
N LYS A 29 -13.47 -16.52 -26.04
CA LYS A 29 -14.11 -17.20 -24.90
C LYS A 29 -13.75 -18.68 -24.75
N PHE A 30 -13.67 -19.45 -25.84
CA PHE A 30 -13.28 -20.88 -25.76
C PHE A 30 -11.83 -21.09 -25.30
N ILE A 31 -10.89 -20.25 -25.76
CA ILE A 31 -9.47 -20.33 -25.37
C ILE A 31 -9.30 -19.87 -23.91
N ASP A 32 -9.98 -18.78 -23.56
CA ASP A 32 -9.90 -18.19 -22.24
C ASP A 32 -10.54 -19.10 -21.18
N ASN A 33 -11.75 -19.63 -21.44
CA ASN A 33 -12.43 -20.55 -20.52
C ASN A 33 -11.67 -21.86 -20.32
N PHE A 34 -10.95 -22.36 -21.33
CA PHE A 34 -10.12 -23.56 -21.19
C PHE A 34 -8.98 -23.36 -20.17
N ARG A 35 -8.48 -22.13 -20.03
CA ARG A 35 -7.37 -21.80 -19.12
C ARG A 35 -7.84 -21.27 -17.77
N LEU A 36 -8.84 -20.40 -17.78
CA LEU A 36 -9.24 -19.58 -16.63
C LEU A 36 -10.58 -20.01 -16.03
N GLY A 37 -11.29 -20.97 -16.64
CA GLY A 37 -12.68 -21.31 -16.28
C GLY A 37 -13.68 -20.23 -16.73
N ASP A 38 -14.95 -20.40 -16.37
CA ASP A 38 -16.00 -19.44 -16.75
C ASP A 38 -15.99 -18.21 -15.84
N GLN A 39 -15.47 -17.11 -16.37
CA GLN A 39 -15.33 -15.83 -15.67
C GLN A 39 -16.52 -14.88 -15.87
N SER A 40 -17.59 -15.33 -16.55
CA SER A 40 -18.70 -14.46 -16.99
C SER A 40 -19.57 -13.89 -15.87
N ASP A 41 -19.57 -14.52 -14.70
CA ASP A 41 -20.34 -14.13 -13.50
C ASP A 41 -19.41 -13.67 -12.37
N ALA A 42 -18.22 -13.15 -12.70
CA ALA A 42 -17.28 -12.64 -11.72
C ALA A 42 -17.83 -11.40 -10.99
N PRO A 43 -17.43 -11.15 -9.73
CA PRO A 43 -17.74 -9.92 -9.00
C PRO A 43 -17.42 -8.68 -9.83
N ALA A 44 -18.21 -7.61 -9.64
CA ALA A 44 -18.12 -6.41 -10.49
C ALA A 44 -16.71 -5.80 -10.57
N VAL A 45 -15.96 -5.82 -9.46
CA VAL A 45 -14.57 -5.34 -9.39
C VAL A 45 -13.61 -6.11 -10.31
N LEU A 46 -13.91 -7.37 -10.64
CA LEU A 46 -13.16 -8.18 -11.61
C LEU A 46 -13.74 -8.07 -13.01
N ALA A 47 -15.07 -8.16 -13.13
CA ALA A 47 -15.76 -8.23 -14.42
C ALA A 47 -15.71 -6.90 -15.19
N GLN A 48 -15.74 -5.77 -14.47
CA GLN A 48 -15.76 -4.41 -15.01
C GLN A 48 -14.40 -3.69 -14.84
N ASP A 49 -13.35 -4.45 -14.56
CA ASP A 49 -11.99 -3.91 -14.45
C ASP A 49 -11.56 -3.29 -15.79
N LYS A 50 -11.24 -1.99 -15.81
CA LYS A 50 -10.81 -1.33 -17.06
C LYS A 50 -9.48 -1.87 -17.57
N GLY A 51 -8.66 -2.49 -16.72
CA GLY A 51 -7.41 -3.15 -17.13
C GLY A 51 -7.61 -4.51 -17.82
N LYS A 52 -8.86 -4.92 -18.06
CA LYS A 52 -9.22 -6.12 -18.84
C LYS A 52 -9.21 -5.81 -20.33
N ASN A 53 -8.09 -6.13 -20.99
CA ASN A 53 -7.81 -5.71 -22.37
C ASN A 53 -7.72 -6.92 -23.30
N HIS A 54 -8.38 -6.92 -24.46
CA HIS A 54 -8.41 -8.07 -25.40
C HIS A 54 -7.81 -7.73 -26.76
N TYR A 55 -6.73 -8.43 -27.15
CA TYR A 55 -6.04 -8.21 -28.44
C TYR A 55 -6.23 -9.36 -29.44
N PHE A 56 -6.94 -10.42 -29.08
CA PHE A 56 -7.28 -11.56 -29.95
C PHE A 56 -6.06 -12.19 -30.65
N PHE A 57 -4.90 -12.19 -29.98
CA PHE A 57 -3.60 -12.64 -30.50
C PHE A 57 -3.07 -11.85 -31.71
N LEU A 58 -3.72 -10.77 -32.16
CA LEU A 58 -3.34 -10.08 -33.39
C LEU A 58 -1.90 -9.54 -33.37
N PRO A 59 -1.41 -8.89 -32.28
CA PRO A 59 -0.01 -8.46 -32.23
C PRO A 59 0.97 -9.66 -32.26
N LEU A 60 0.65 -10.73 -31.53
CA LEU A 60 1.48 -11.94 -31.49
C LEU A 60 1.61 -12.58 -32.87
N LEU A 61 0.47 -12.82 -33.54
CA LEU A 61 0.42 -13.47 -34.84
C LEU A 61 1.17 -12.66 -35.89
N LEU A 62 0.96 -11.34 -35.91
CA LEU A 62 1.64 -10.46 -36.87
C LEU A 62 3.16 -10.46 -36.64
N GLY A 63 3.61 -10.45 -35.38
CA GLY A 63 5.03 -10.59 -35.05
C GLY A 63 5.62 -11.95 -35.46
N LEU A 64 4.91 -13.06 -35.24
CA LEU A 64 5.38 -14.38 -35.67
C LEU A 64 5.47 -14.48 -37.20
N LEU A 65 4.48 -13.94 -37.94
CA LEU A 65 4.54 -13.88 -39.40
C LEU A 65 5.77 -13.09 -39.89
N GLY A 66 6.06 -11.96 -39.25
CA GLY A 66 7.24 -11.17 -39.60
C GLY A 66 8.57 -11.84 -39.27
N LEU A 67 8.64 -12.57 -38.15
CA LEU A 67 9.81 -13.39 -37.80
C LEU A 67 10.11 -14.41 -38.90
N PHE A 68 9.12 -15.19 -39.31
CA PHE A 68 9.30 -16.21 -40.36
C PHE A 68 9.59 -15.58 -41.74
N PHE A 69 8.96 -14.44 -42.05
CA PHE A 69 9.21 -13.70 -43.26
C PHE A 69 10.64 -13.14 -43.34
N GLN A 70 11.15 -12.62 -42.23
CA GLN A 70 12.53 -12.17 -42.13
C GLN A 70 13.48 -13.36 -42.28
N TYR A 71 13.20 -14.50 -41.62
CA TYR A 71 14.06 -15.67 -41.65
C TYR A 71 14.27 -16.24 -43.06
N ASP A 72 13.21 -16.23 -43.88
CA ASP A 72 13.26 -16.67 -45.28
C ASP A 72 14.14 -15.77 -46.16
N ARG A 73 14.22 -14.47 -45.85
CA ARG A 73 14.87 -13.44 -46.71
C ARG A 73 16.23 -12.97 -46.22
N ASP A 74 16.39 -12.82 -44.91
CA ASP A 74 17.57 -12.30 -44.25
C ASP A 74 17.81 -13.02 -42.93
N LYS A 75 18.45 -14.20 -43.04
CA LYS A 75 18.82 -15.01 -41.88
C LYS A 75 19.74 -14.27 -40.91
N ARG A 76 20.63 -13.40 -41.41
CA ARG A 76 21.58 -12.66 -40.55
C ARG A 76 20.86 -11.60 -39.74
N GLY A 77 20.00 -10.81 -40.38
CA GLY A 77 19.16 -9.84 -39.69
C GLY A 77 18.18 -10.49 -38.72
N THR A 78 17.59 -11.64 -39.06
CA THR A 78 16.75 -12.40 -38.13
C THR A 78 17.53 -12.82 -36.89
N TRP A 79 18.74 -13.36 -37.05
CA TRP A 79 19.58 -13.71 -35.92
C TRP A 79 19.95 -12.51 -35.07
N LEU A 80 20.29 -11.37 -35.68
CA LEU A 80 20.57 -10.13 -34.94
C LEU A 80 19.35 -9.68 -34.12
N ASN A 81 18.18 -9.57 -34.76
CA ASN A 81 16.96 -9.13 -34.09
C ASN A 81 16.52 -10.12 -32.99
N PHE A 82 16.64 -11.41 -33.26
CA PHE A 82 16.37 -12.47 -32.29
C PHE A 82 17.31 -12.42 -31.10
N LEU A 83 18.61 -12.25 -31.32
CA LEU A 83 19.59 -12.11 -30.24
C LEU A 83 19.28 -10.90 -29.38
N MET A 84 18.90 -9.78 -29.99
CA MET A 84 18.50 -8.60 -29.22
C MET A 84 17.22 -8.85 -28.41
N PHE A 85 16.17 -9.40 -29.03
CA PHE A 85 14.94 -9.82 -28.33
C PHE A 85 15.22 -10.77 -27.17
N PHE A 86 16.10 -11.75 -27.37
CA PHE A 86 16.49 -12.73 -26.38
C PHE A 86 17.28 -12.06 -25.23
N MET A 87 18.31 -11.28 -25.56
CA MET A 87 19.20 -10.65 -24.58
C MET A 87 18.48 -9.61 -23.71
N THR A 88 17.54 -8.85 -24.27
CA THR A 88 16.74 -7.84 -23.54
C THR A 88 15.40 -8.38 -23.03
N GLY A 89 15.23 -9.70 -23.01
CA GLY A 89 13.99 -10.37 -22.60
C GLY A 89 14.30 -11.65 -21.84
N ILE A 90 14.25 -12.79 -22.54
CA ILE A 90 14.39 -14.13 -21.96
C ILE A 90 15.72 -14.30 -21.20
N ALA A 91 16.82 -13.76 -21.71
CA ALA A 91 18.12 -13.85 -21.06
C ALA A 91 18.14 -13.15 -19.69
N ILE A 92 17.41 -12.05 -19.52
CA ILE A 92 17.28 -11.35 -18.23
C ILE A 92 16.59 -12.27 -17.21
N VAL A 93 15.54 -12.98 -17.63
CA VAL A 93 14.84 -13.95 -16.77
C VAL A 93 15.79 -15.07 -16.31
N LEU A 94 16.56 -15.63 -17.25
CA LEU A 94 17.53 -16.69 -16.96
C LEU A 94 18.68 -16.20 -16.07
N TYR A 95 19.21 -15.02 -16.36
CA TYR A 95 20.35 -14.44 -15.65
C TYR A 95 19.99 -14.03 -14.22
N LEU A 96 18.85 -13.35 -14.05
CA LEU A 96 18.39 -12.94 -12.72
C LEU A 96 17.84 -14.12 -11.92
N ASN A 97 17.53 -15.23 -12.58
CA ASN A 97 16.89 -16.41 -11.98
C ASN A 97 15.76 -16.01 -11.02
N GLN A 98 14.85 -15.18 -11.54
CA GLN A 98 13.85 -14.50 -10.71
C GLN A 98 13.02 -15.53 -9.95
N PRO A 99 12.82 -15.37 -8.63
CA PRO A 99 11.97 -16.29 -7.90
C PRO A 99 10.55 -16.21 -8.46
N PRO A 100 9.83 -17.34 -8.52
CA PRO A 100 8.49 -17.41 -9.09
C PRO A 100 7.50 -16.50 -8.34
N TYR A 101 7.72 -16.29 -7.05
CA TYR A 101 6.94 -15.39 -6.22
C TYR A 101 7.61 -14.02 -6.17
N GLN A 102 6.90 -13.00 -6.64
CA GLN A 102 7.32 -11.60 -6.57
C GLN A 102 6.29 -10.80 -5.77
N VAL A 103 6.63 -9.55 -5.43
CA VAL A 103 5.70 -8.60 -4.79
C VAL A 103 5.05 -7.65 -5.80
N ARG A 104 5.53 -7.64 -7.05
CA ARG A 104 4.98 -6.89 -8.18
C ARG A 104 5.55 -7.41 -9.50
N GLU A 105 4.85 -7.16 -10.60
CA GLU A 105 5.39 -7.38 -11.94
C GLU A 105 6.54 -6.42 -12.26
N ARG A 106 7.43 -6.86 -13.15
CA ARG A 106 8.60 -6.11 -13.62
C ARG A 106 8.70 -6.10 -15.13
N ASP A 107 7.57 -5.91 -15.79
CA ASP A 107 7.47 -5.81 -17.26
C ASP A 107 8.38 -4.73 -17.87
N TYR A 108 8.60 -3.62 -17.14
CA TYR A 108 9.54 -2.57 -17.52
C TYR A 108 10.98 -3.08 -17.73
N ALA A 109 11.39 -4.15 -17.06
CA ALA A 109 12.71 -4.75 -17.27
C ALA A 109 12.85 -5.40 -18.66
N TYR A 110 11.73 -5.67 -19.34
CA TYR A 110 11.68 -6.35 -20.64
C TYR A 110 11.29 -5.41 -21.79
N ALA A 111 11.20 -4.10 -21.54
CA ALA A 111 10.81 -3.10 -22.55
C ALA A 111 11.64 -3.20 -23.84
N GLY A 112 12.94 -3.48 -23.73
CA GLY A 112 13.82 -3.72 -24.87
C GLY A 112 13.32 -4.85 -25.77
N SER A 113 12.87 -5.97 -25.19
CA SER A 113 12.37 -7.10 -25.99
C SER A 113 11.10 -6.74 -26.77
N PHE A 114 10.25 -5.87 -26.22
CA PHE A 114 9.03 -5.42 -26.90
C PHE A 114 9.35 -4.56 -28.14
N TYR A 115 10.41 -3.75 -28.09
CA TYR A 115 10.90 -3.01 -29.26
C TYR A 115 11.41 -3.94 -30.37
N PHE A 116 12.17 -4.99 -30.05
CA PHE A 116 12.64 -5.91 -31.09
C PHE A 116 11.52 -6.79 -31.65
N PHE A 117 10.51 -7.12 -30.84
CA PHE A 117 9.32 -7.81 -31.34
C PHE A 117 8.46 -6.92 -32.25
N SER A 118 8.36 -5.61 -31.98
CA SER A 118 7.59 -4.69 -32.84
C SER A 118 8.20 -4.53 -34.24
N VAL A 119 9.52 -4.69 -34.38
CA VAL A 119 10.17 -4.81 -35.70
C VAL A 119 9.59 -5.97 -36.49
N TRP A 120 9.41 -7.13 -35.86
CA TRP A 120 8.76 -8.27 -36.52
C TRP A 120 7.29 -8.00 -36.80
N ILE A 121 6.55 -7.30 -35.94
CA ILE A 121 5.17 -6.88 -36.26
C ILE A 121 5.15 -6.07 -37.57
N GLY A 122 6.07 -5.11 -37.75
CA GLY A 122 6.21 -4.36 -38.99
C GLY A 122 6.54 -5.24 -40.20
N LEU A 123 7.44 -6.22 -40.04
CA LEU A 123 7.75 -7.19 -41.10
C LEU A 123 6.58 -8.15 -41.39
N GLY A 124 5.70 -8.39 -40.42
CA GLY A 124 4.44 -9.12 -40.61
C GLY A 124 3.50 -8.43 -41.59
N VAL A 125 3.47 -7.09 -41.58
CA VAL A 125 2.74 -6.30 -42.58
C VAL A 125 3.32 -6.52 -43.97
N ALA A 126 4.66 -6.53 -44.08
CA ALA A 126 5.34 -6.81 -45.35
C ALA A 126 5.08 -8.24 -45.85
N PHE A 127 4.99 -9.23 -44.93
CA PHE A 127 4.57 -10.59 -45.27
C PHE A 127 3.17 -10.63 -45.88
N LEU A 128 2.19 -10.04 -45.19
CA LEU A 128 0.80 -10.01 -45.66
C LEU A 128 0.68 -9.31 -47.02
N PHE A 129 1.39 -8.18 -47.19
CA PHE A 129 1.47 -7.50 -48.47
C PHE A 129 2.01 -8.43 -49.55
N SER A 130 3.12 -9.13 -49.29
CA SER A 130 3.73 -10.04 -50.26
C SER A 130 2.83 -11.23 -50.61
N LEU A 131 1.99 -11.68 -49.68
CA LEU A 131 1.03 -12.77 -49.92
C LEU A 131 -0.12 -12.28 -50.81
N ILE A 132 -0.70 -11.12 -50.51
CA ILE A 132 -1.81 -10.55 -51.27
C ILE A 132 -1.35 -10.12 -52.67
N ASP A 133 -0.17 -9.52 -52.80
CA ASP A 133 0.40 -9.10 -54.08
C ASP A 133 0.64 -10.29 -55.03
N ARG A 134 1.07 -11.45 -54.49
CA ARG A 134 1.15 -12.70 -55.25
C ARG A 134 -0.23 -13.16 -55.75
N LEU A 135 -1.26 -13.05 -54.92
CA LEU A 135 -2.63 -13.45 -55.28
C LEU A 135 -3.23 -12.51 -56.35
N THR A 136 -2.92 -11.21 -56.31
CA THR A 136 -3.38 -10.22 -57.30
C THR A 136 -2.51 -10.15 -58.55
N LYS A 137 -1.44 -10.96 -58.64
CA LYS A 137 -0.46 -10.99 -59.73
C LYS A 137 0.17 -9.61 -60.00
N GLY A 138 0.34 -8.79 -58.96
CA GLY A 138 0.98 -7.47 -59.05
C GLY A 138 0.18 -6.40 -59.80
N ARG A 139 -1.08 -6.66 -60.18
CA ARG A 139 -1.87 -5.72 -61.02
C ARG A 139 -2.28 -4.42 -60.32
N ALA A 140 -2.12 -4.33 -59.00
CA ALA A 140 -2.50 -3.17 -58.19
C ALA A 140 -1.58 -2.96 -56.98
N GLN A 141 -0.27 -3.11 -57.16
CA GLN A 141 0.71 -3.17 -56.07
C GLN A 141 0.60 -2.02 -55.05
N VAL A 142 0.47 -0.77 -55.52
CA VAL A 142 0.31 0.40 -54.63
C VAL A 142 -0.97 0.32 -53.81
N LEU A 143 -2.10 -0.05 -54.44
CA LEU A 143 -3.37 -0.22 -53.75
C LEU A 143 -3.30 -1.35 -52.73
N THR A 144 -2.67 -2.47 -53.07
CA THR A 144 -2.45 -3.60 -52.15
C THR A 144 -1.59 -3.20 -50.95
N ALA A 145 -0.52 -2.43 -51.16
CA ALA A 145 0.34 -1.93 -50.09
C ALA A 145 -0.43 -1.00 -49.14
N CYS A 146 -1.17 -0.03 -49.69
CA CYS A 146 -1.99 0.90 -48.91
C CYS A 146 -3.09 0.16 -48.12
N ALA A 147 -3.84 -0.73 -48.76
CA ALA A 147 -4.92 -1.49 -48.13
C ALA A 147 -4.39 -2.41 -47.01
N THR A 148 -3.28 -3.12 -47.25
CA THR A 148 -2.67 -4.00 -46.24
C THR A 148 -2.18 -3.19 -45.04
N SER A 149 -1.50 -2.06 -45.30
CA SER A 149 -1.01 -1.19 -44.23
C SER A 149 -2.17 -0.63 -43.41
N LEU A 150 -3.23 -0.15 -44.06
CA LEU A 150 -4.43 0.37 -43.41
C LEU A 150 -5.13 -0.70 -42.55
N LEU A 151 -5.26 -1.92 -43.06
CA LEU A 151 -5.82 -3.05 -42.30
C LEU A 151 -4.96 -3.37 -41.07
N CYS A 152 -3.63 -3.42 -41.24
CA CYS A 152 -2.71 -3.76 -40.16
C CYS A 152 -2.60 -2.65 -39.11
N LEU A 153 -2.87 -1.38 -39.46
CA LEU A 153 -3.01 -0.30 -38.48
C LEU A 153 -4.16 -0.58 -37.48
N GLY A 154 -5.13 -1.43 -37.84
CA GLY A 154 -6.15 -1.91 -36.92
C GLY A 154 -5.58 -2.57 -35.66
N VAL A 155 -4.39 -3.18 -35.72
CA VAL A 155 -3.75 -3.82 -34.56
C VAL A 155 -3.28 -2.78 -33.52
N PRO A 156 -2.39 -1.81 -33.83
CA PRO A 156 -2.04 -0.76 -32.88
C PRO A 156 -3.23 0.15 -32.53
N THR A 157 -4.21 0.33 -33.44
CA THR A 157 -5.45 1.05 -33.10
C THR A 157 -6.28 0.30 -32.05
N LEU A 158 -6.44 -1.03 -32.17
CA LEU A 158 -7.10 -1.85 -31.15
C LEU A 158 -6.35 -1.77 -29.82
N MET A 159 -5.03 -1.93 -29.84
CA MET A 159 -4.23 -1.79 -28.62
C MET A 159 -4.39 -0.40 -28.01
N GLY A 160 -4.31 0.67 -28.80
CA GLY A 160 -4.54 2.02 -28.30
C GLY A 160 -5.93 2.20 -27.69
N ALA A 161 -6.98 1.69 -28.35
CA ALA A 161 -8.36 1.79 -27.87
C ALA A 161 -8.61 1.00 -26.57
N GLN A 162 -8.02 -0.19 -26.46
CA GLN A 162 -8.15 -1.07 -25.29
C GLN A 162 -7.33 -0.59 -24.08
N ASN A 163 -6.33 0.27 -24.27
CA ASN A 163 -5.45 0.71 -23.17
C ASN A 163 -5.59 2.21 -22.85
N TRP A 164 -6.51 2.93 -23.49
CA TRP A 164 -6.55 4.39 -23.31
C TRP A 164 -7.12 4.77 -21.94
N ASP A 165 -8.18 4.10 -21.53
CA ASP A 165 -8.91 4.38 -20.30
C ASP A 165 -8.23 3.82 -19.03
N ASP A 166 -7.52 2.70 -19.13
CA ASP A 166 -6.76 2.11 -18.02
C ASP A 166 -5.35 2.71 -17.85
N HIS A 167 -4.82 3.43 -18.85
CA HIS A 167 -3.55 4.19 -18.77
C HIS A 167 -3.75 5.68 -18.52
N ASP A 168 -4.98 6.19 -18.57
CA ASP A 168 -5.26 7.56 -18.17
C ASP A 168 -4.94 7.74 -16.67
N ARG A 169 -4.17 8.77 -16.37
CA ARG A 169 -3.78 9.17 -15.00
C ARG A 169 -4.30 10.55 -14.65
N SER A 170 -5.12 11.15 -15.51
CA SER A 170 -5.82 12.40 -15.25
C SER A 170 -6.60 12.30 -13.94
N ASN A 171 -6.66 13.42 -13.21
CA ASN A 171 -7.37 13.54 -11.92
C ASN A 171 -6.91 12.61 -10.79
N ARG A 172 -5.87 11.79 -10.99
CA ARG A 172 -5.35 10.88 -9.96
C ARG A 172 -4.49 11.63 -8.96
N THR A 173 -5.13 12.25 -7.96
CA THR A 173 -4.48 13.09 -6.94
C THR A 173 -4.53 12.50 -5.53
N THR A 174 -5.00 11.26 -5.37
CA THR A 174 -5.15 10.61 -4.04
C THR A 174 -3.84 10.51 -3.26
N ALA A 175 -2.70 10.29 -3.94
CA ALA A 175 -1.40 10.25 -3.30
C ALA A 175 -0.98 11.61 -2.71
N VAL A 176 -1.32 12.71 -3.41
CA VAL A 176 -1.04 14.09 -2.95
C VAL A 176 -1.97 14.46 -1.79
N GLU A 177 -3.25 14.09 -1.87
CA GLU A 177 -4.20 14.27 -0.77
C GLU A 177 -3.78 13.49 0.49
N MET A 178 -3.35 12.25 0.31
CA MET A 178 -2.82 11.43 1.41
C MET A 178 -1.57 12.08 2.04
N ALA A 179 -0.64 12.58 1.21
CA ALA A 179 0.55 13.29 1.68
C ALA A 179 0.19 14.56 2.45
N TYR A 180 -0.79 15.32 1.97
CA TYR A 180 -1.32 16.48 2.68
C TYR A 180 -1.84 16.09 4.06
N ASN A 181 -2.67 15.04 4.15
CA ASN A 181 -3.21 14.59 5.44
C ASN A 181 -2.12 14.06 6.39
N TYR A 182 -1.10 13.37 5.86
CA TYR A 182 0.06 12.97 6.66
C TYR A 182 0.78 14.17 7.27
N LEU A 183 1.08 15.18 6.47
CA LEU A 183 1.78 16.38 6.93
C LEU A 183 0.92 17.20 7.90
N GLU A 184 -0.36 17.36 7.62
CA GLU A 184 -1.28 18.10 8.48
C GLU A 184 -1.65 17.38 9.78
N SER A 185 -1.40 16.07 9.86
CA SER A 185 -1.55 15.33 11.12
C SER A 185 -0.51 15.73 12.18
N VAL A 186 0.56 16.44 11.78
CA VAL A 186 1.70 16.81 12.61
C VAL A 186 1.57 18.27 13.05
N GLY A 187 1.75 18.53 14.35
CA GLY A 187 1.74 19.89 14.87
C GLY A 187 2.86 20.77 14.29
N ARG A 188 2.76 22.09 14.52
CA ARG A 188 3.64 23.09 13.90
C ARG A 188 5.12 22.83 14.20
N ASN A 189 5.96 22.99 13.19
CA ASN A 189 7.40 22.69 13.21
C ASN A 189 7.68 21.23 13.63
N GLY A 190 6.74 20.31 13.55
CA GLY A 190 6.94 18.94 14.03
C GLY A 190 7.88 18.11 13.15
N ILE A 191 8.00 16.85 13.53
CA ILE A 191 8.81 15.83 12.85
C ILE A 191 7.88 14.68 12.50
N LEU A 192 7.95 14.20 11.26
CA LEU A 192 7.23 13.03 10.79
C LEU A 192 8.21 11.91 10.44
N ILE A 193 8.13 10.81 11.19
CA ILE A 193 8.84 9.58 10.85
C ILE A 193 8.01 8.79 9.84
N THR A 194 8.60 8.64 8.66
CA THR A 194 8.09 7.85 7.53
C THR A 194 8.96 6.60 7.35
N HIS A 195 8.50 5.61 6.59
CA HIS A 195 9.18 4.30 6.53
C HIS A 195 9.69 3.94 5.16
N GLY A 196 8.97 4.26 4.08
CA GLY A 196 9.31 3.75 2.76
C GLY A 196 8.90 4.67 1.61
N ASP A 197 9.11 4.21 0.40
CA ASP A 197 8.91 5.04 -0.79
C ASP A 197 7.45 5.55 -0.91
N ASN A 198 6.48 4.69 -0.58
CA ASN A 198 5.04 4.96 -0.74
C ASN A 198 4.49 6.03 0.21
N ASP A 199 5.14 6.26 1.36
CA ASP A 199 4.73 7.31 2.31
C ASP A 199 5.63 8.56 2.25
N THR A 200 6.87 8.39 1.81
CA THR A 200 7.90 9.45 1.83
C THR A 200 7.93 10.25 0.53
N PHE A 201 7.87 9.60 -0.64
CA PHE A 201 7.94 10.35 -1.89
C PHE A 201 6.72 11.26 -2.11
N PRO A 202 5.48 10.84 -1.78
CA PRO A 202 4.34 11.74 -1.85
C PRO A 202 4.47 12.94 -0.91
N THR A 203 5.02 12.76 0.29
CA THR A 203 5.21 13.85 1.26
C THR A 203 6.31 14.82 0.84
N TRP A 204 7.42 14.34 0.26
CA TRP A 204 8.41 15.20 -0.39
C TRP A 204 7.83 15.95 -1.59
N TYR A 205 7.06 15.29 -2.45
CA TYR A 205 6.38 15.97 -3.55
C TYR A 205 5.46 17.08 -3.03
N ALA A 206 4.64 16.80 -2.01
CA ALA A 206 3.74 17.79 -1.43
C ALA A 206 4.48 18.99 -0.81
N GLN A 207 5.65 18.77 -0.21
CA GLN A 207 6.49 19.86 0.31
C GLN A 207 7.17 20.67 -0.81
N GLU A 208 7.88 20.00 -1.70
CA GLU A 208 8.77 20.65 -2.67
C GLU A 208 8.03 21.23 -3.88
N VAL A 209 6.87 20.68 -4.23
CA VAL A 209 6.08 21.11 -5.40
C VAL A 209 4.82 21.86 -4.97
N GLU A 210 4.06 21.31 -4.02
CA GLU A 210 2.78 21.89 -3.59
C GLU A 210 2.91 22.87 -2.41
N ASN A 211 4.12 23.04 -1.86
CA ASN A 211 4.42 23.91 -0.71
C ASN A 211 3.54 23.63 0.53
N VAL A 212 3.19 22.36 0.76
CA VAL A 212 2.39 21.92 1.90
C VAL A 212 3.31 21.68 3.09
N ARG A 213 3.08 22.39 4.20
CA ARG A 213 3.80 22.19 5.49
C ARG A 213 5.34 22.09 5.34
N PRO A 214 6.01 23.08 4.72
CA PRO A 214 7.48 23.10 4.61
C PRO A 214 8.19 23.20 5.98
N ASP A 215 7.45 23.42 7.07
CA ASP A 215 7.93 23.41 8.45
C ASP A 215 8.16 22.00 9.02
N VAL A 216 7.45 20.99 8.52
CA VAL A 216 7.51 19.61 9.02
C VAL A 216 8.80 18.93 8.54
N ARG A 217 9.56 18.36 9.47
CA ARG A 217 10.75 17.56 9.14
C ARG A 217 10.35 16.13 8.80
N ILE A 218 10.59 15.66 7.59
CA ILE A 218 10.43 14.25 7.23
C ILE A 218 11.72 13.48 7.53
N ALA A 219 11.61 12.39 8.28
CA ALA A 219 12.71 11.49 8.61
C ALA A 219 12.35 10.04 8.23
N ASN A 220 12.94 9.53 7.14
CA ASN A 220 12.59 8.23 6.59
C ASN A 220 13.46 7.11 7.19
N THR A 221 12.85 6.09 7.83
CA THR A 221 13.61 5.02 8.50
C THR A 221 14.43 4.15 7.54
N SER A 222 13.93 3.86 6.34
CA SER A 222 14.69 3.11 5.31
C SER A 222 15.96 3.82 4.88
N LEU A 223 15.98 5.15 4.91
CA LEU A 223 17.12 5.99 4.55
C LEU A 223 18.00 6.34 5.76
N LEU A 224 17.45 6.34 6.98
CA LEU A 224 18.19 6.59 8.23
C LEU A 224 19.23 5.50 8.56
N GLY A 225 19.36 4.45 7.74
CA GLY A 225 20.52 3.55 7.74
C GLY A 225 21.75 4.10 7.01
N THR A 226 21.58 5.16 6.23
CA THR A 226 22.64 5.77 5.41
C THR A 226 23.24 6.99 6.10
N ASP A 227 24.54 7.17 5.94
CA ASP A 227 25.28 8.26 6.57
C ASP A 227 24.87 9.64 6.04
N TRP A 228 24.61 9.76 4.73
CA TRP A 228 24.17 11.00 4.11
C TRP A 228 22.79 11.47 4.58
N HIS A 229 21.84 10.56 4.81
CA HIS A 229 20.50 10.95 5.26
C HIS A 229 20.51 11.36 6.74
N ILE A 230 21.26 10.65 7.59
CA ILE A 230 21.50 11.09 8.98
C ILE A 230 22.14 12.48 9.00
N ASP A 231 23.14 12.73 8.13
CA ASP A 231 23.79 14.03 8.07
C ASP A 231 22.84 15.14 7.60
N GLN A 232 21.96 14.86 6.64
CA GLN A 232 20.94 15.80 6.16
C GLN A 232 20.03 16.30 7.30
N MET A 233 19.76 15.47 8.31
CA MET A 233 18.95 15.86 9.48
C MET A 233 19.62 16.91 10.36
N LYS A 234 20.94 17.13 10.22
CA LYS A 234 21.73 18.11 10.98
C LYS A 234 21.73 19.52 10.37
N TYR A 235 21.07 19.72 9.24
CA TYR A 235 20.97 21.03 8.59
C TYR A 235 19.50 21.44 8.43
N ALA A 236 19.27 22.75 8.29
CA ALA A 236 17.95 23.28 7.97
C ALA A 236 17.56 22.82 6.56
N VAL A 237 16.31 22.40 6.41
CA VAL A 237 15.68 22.05 5.13
C VAL A 237 14.31 22.72 5.14
N ASN A 238 14.00 23.46 4.08
CA ASN A 238 12.82 24.31 4.00
C ASN A 238 12.72 25.23 5.24
N GLU A 239 11.58 25.25 5.92
CA GLU A 239 11.37 26.05 7.14
C GLU A 239 11.74 25.27 8.42
N SER A 240 12.15 24.01 8.28
CA SER A 240 12.41 23.13 9.40
C SER A 240 13.84 23.29 9.93
N ALA A 241 13.97 23.63 11.22
CA ALA A 241 15.26 23.74 11.89
C ALA A 241 16.01 22.38 11.96
N PRO A 242 17.35 22.39 12.07
CA PRO A 242 18.16 21.18 12.30
C PRO A 242 17.68 20.35 13.49
N LEU A 243 17.89 19.03 13.44
CA LEU A 243 17.66 18.14 14.56
C LEU A 243 18.88 18.12 15.50
N PRO A 244 18.68 18.00 16.83
CA PRO A 244 19.74 18.06 17.84
C PRO A 244 20.55 16.75 17.93
N LEU A 245 21.10 16.30 16.81
CA LEU A 245 21.89 15.07 16.73
C LEU A 245 23.34 15.33 17.12
N SER A 246 23.89 14.49 17.98
CA SER A 246 25.20 14.68 18.60
C SER A 246 26.19 13.56 18.33
N VAL A 247 25.73 12.42 17.80
CA VAL A 247 26.63 11.34 17.39
C VAL A 247 27.58 11.85 16.31
N PRO A 248 28.91 11.64 16.43
CA PRO A 248 29.88 12.03 15.41
C PRO A 248 29.75 11.22 14.10
N TYR A 249 29.99 11.88 12.96
CA TYR A 249 29.91 11.27 11.61
C TYR A 249 30.60 9.91 11.49
N LYS A 250 31.82 9.77 12.03
CA LYS A 250 32.59 8.53 12.05
C LYS A 250 31.89 7.33 12.70
N GLN A 251 30.89 7.54 13.56
CA GLN A 251 30.17 6.48 14.28
C GLN A 251 28.89 6.04 13.56
N TYR A 252 28.52 6.66 12.44
CA TYR A 252 27.39 6.23 11.60
C TYR A 252 27.72 6.12 10.11
N LEU A 253 29.01 6.19 9.74
CA LEU A 253 29.48 5.89 8.39
C LEU A 253 28.95 4.55 7.87
N TYR A 254 28.82 4.43 6.55
CA TYR A 254 28.46 3.16 5.92
C TYR A 254 29.40 2.02 6.37
N GLY A 255 28.83 0.91 6.82
CA GLY A 255 29.55 -0.25 7.38
C GLY A 255 29.96 -0.11 8.86
N THR A 256 29.68 1.02 9.51
CA THR A 256 29.98 1.26 10.93
C THR A 256 28.69 1.28 11.75
N ASN A 257 28.66 0.57 12.88
CA ASN A 257 27.50 0.52 13.79
C ASN A 257 26.18 0.16 13.09
N GLU A 258 26.23 -0.72 12.08
CA GLU A 258 25.01 -1.28 11.44
C GLU A 258 24.17 -2.09 12.44
N TYR A 259 24.85 -2.77 13.36
CA TYR A 259 24.27 -3.56 14.44
C TYR A 259 25.02 -3.23 15.73
N ILE A 260 24.36 -2.48 16.63
CA ILE A 260 24.96 -1.98 17.87
C ILE A 260 24.53 -2.91 18.99
N PRO A 261 25.44 -3.71 19.59
CA PRO A 261 25.06 -4.63 20.66
C PRO A 261 24.48 -3.90 21.87
N ILE A 262 23.48 -4.51 22.50
CA ILE A 262 22.91 -4.07 23.77
C ILE A 262 23.56 -4.91 24.87
N VAL A 263 24.28 -4.26 25.78
CA VAL A 263 24.98 -4.92 26.90
C VAL A 263 24.47 -4.31 28.20
N ASP A 264 23.31 -4.79 28.62
CA ASP A 264 22.68 -4.40 29.87
C ASP A 264 23.06 -5.37 30.97
N SER A 265 24.16 -5.06 31.67
CA SER A 265 24.65 -5.88 32.78
C SER A 265 24.01 -5.55 34.13
N ARG A 266 23.23 -4.47 34.20
CA ARG A 266 22.70 -3.94 35.47
C ARG A 266 21.19 -4.15 35.61
N ASP A 267 20.47 -4.26 34.50
CA ASP A 267 18.99 -4.29 34.45
C ASP A 267 18.34 -3.06 35.12
N GLU A 268 19.09 -1.95 35.19
CA GLU A 268 18.70 -0.69 35.79
C GLU A 268 18.31 0.34 34.72
N ALA A 269 17.36 1.20 35.07
CA ALA A 269 16.98 2.32 34.22
C ALA A 269 18.09 3.38 34.19
N MET A 270 18.47 3.84 33.01
CA MET A 270 19.57 4.80 32.81
C MET A 270 19.04 6.03 32.06
N ASN A 271 19.50 7.22 32.46
CA ASN A 271 19.15 8.45 31.74
C ASN A 271 19.68 8.39 30.30
N ILE A 272 18.88 8.84 29.34
CA ILE A 272 19.27 8.83 27.92
C ILE A 272 20.59 9.56 27.66
N HIS A 273 20.86 10.64 28.39
CA HIS A 273 22.10 11.38 28.27
C HIS A 273 23.31 10.52 28.60
N ASP A 274 23.24 9.77 29.70
CA ASP A 274 24.33 8.88 30.11
C ASP A 274 24.48 7.70 29.14
N VAL A 275 23.37 7.13 28.67
CA VAL A 275 23.35 6.06 27.66
C VAL A 275 24.10 6.51 26.40
N MET A 276 23.76 7.68 25.88
CA MET A 276 24.34 8.20 24.65
C MET A 276 25.76 8.75 24.86
N GLN A 277 26.09 9.25 26.05
CA GLN A 277 27.45 9.61 26.42
C GLN A 277 28.37 8.38 26.39
N VAL A 278 27.93 7.24 26.93
CA VAL A 278 28.66 5.97 26.85
C VAL A 278 28.85 5.55 25.40
N PHE A 279 27.80 5.55 24.58
CA PHE A 279 27.88 5.20 23.17
C PHE A 279 28.87 6.09 22.38
N ARG A 280 28.86 7.41 22.60
CA ARG A 280 29.78 8.34 21.92
C ARG A 280 31.22 8.23 22.42
N HIS A 281 31.45 7.64 23.59
CA HIS A 281 32.75 7.69 24.23
C HIS A 281 33.78 6.77 23.53
N PRO A 282 34.95 7.29 23.11
CA PRO A 282 35.90 6.53 22.29
C PRO A 282 36.50 5.31 23.00
N LYS A 283 36.52 5.30 24.35
CA LYS A 283 37.06 4.19 25.15
C LYS A 283 35.99 3.25 25.72
N ALA A 284 34.71 3.64 25.73
CA ALA A 284 33.65 2.81 26.28
C ALA A 284 33.18 1.85 25.20
N LYS A 285 33.91 0.74 25.03
CA LYS A 285 33.66 -0.26 23.98
C LYS A 285 33.55 -1.64 24.61
N VAL A 286 32.71 -2.49 24.04
CA VAL A 286 32.66 -3.91 24.40
C VAL A 286 33.52 -4.72 23.46
N SER A 287 34.23 -5.73 23.98
CA SER A 287 34.99 -6.68 23.18
C SER A 287 34.07 -7.79 22.70
N MET A 288 33.93 -7.94 21.38
CA MET A 288 33.24 -9.08 20.77
C MET A 288 34.08 -10.35 20.85
N SER A 289 33.48 -11.52 20.63
CA SER A 289 34.19 -12.81 20.54
C SER A 289 35.28 -12.82 19.47
N SER A 290 35.14 -12.01 18.42
CA SER A 290 36.14 -11.80 17.37
C SER A 290 37.36 -10.98 17.82
N GLY A 291 37.37 -10.46 19.06
CA GLY A 291 38.37 -9.53 19.58
C GLY A 291 38.18 -8.08 19.15
N LYS A 292 37.23 -7.80 18.24
CA LYS A 292 36.89 -6.44 17.81
C LYS A 292 36.21 -5.69 18.96
N LYS A 293 36.67 -4.47 19.23
CA LYS A 293 36.02 -3.53 20.15
C LYS A 293 34.97 -2.70 19.41
N VAL A 294 33.74 -2.69 19.89
CA VAL A 294 32.61 -2.02 19.23
C VAL A 294 31.86 -1.11 20.20
N ASP A 295 31.14 -0.14 19.64
CA ASP A 295 30.15 0.66 20.38
C ASP A 295 29.03 -0.23 20.89
N TYR A 296 28.40 0.16 21.99
CA TYR A 296 27.32 -0.60 22.60
C TYR A 296 26.33 0.31 23.34
N ILE A 297 25.13 -0.21 23.58
CA ILE A 297 24.10 0.42 24.41
C ILE A 297 24.12 -0.22 25.81
N PRO A 298 24.36 0.56 26.89
CA PRO A 298 24.57 0.01 28.23
C PRO A 298 23.30 -0.35 29.03
N SER A 299 22.10 -0.02 28.55
CA SER A 299 20.84 -0.31 29.26
C SER A 299 19.67 -0.53 28.29
N ARG A 300 18.74 -1.41 28.66
CA ARG A 300 17.47 -1.63 27.96
C ARG A 300 16.35 -0.70 28.42
N LYS A 301 16.49 -0.08 29.59
CA LYS A 301 15.48 0.79 30.22
C LYS A 301 16.02 2.22 30.17
N ILE A 302 15.57 2.99 29.19
CA ILE A 302 16.12 4.32 28.91
C ILE A 302 15.12 5.38 29.37
N VAL A 303 15.54 6.21 30.33
CA VAL A 303 14.73 7.28 30.90
C VAL A 303 14.87 8.54 30.03
N ILE A 304 13.75 9.03 29.51
CA ILE A 304 13.66 10.29 28.76
C ILE A 304 13.02 11.34 29.68
N PRO A 305 13.76 12.39 30.08
CA PRO A 305 13.18 13.51 30.83
C PRO A 305 12.09 14.21 30.03
N VAL A 306 11.06 14.70 30.71
CA VAL A 306 9.98 15.47 30.08
C VAL A 306 10.04 16.92 30.54
N ASN A 307 10.13 17.84 29.57
CA ASN A 307 9.97 19.26 29.85
C ASN A 307 8.49 19.64 29.73
N LYS A 308 7.78 19.61 30.86
CA LYS A 308 6.33 19.91 30.91
C LYS A 308 5.96 21.28 30.33
N ALA A 309 6.78 22.30 30.51
CA ALA A 309 6.51 23.64 29.97
C ALA A 309 6.56 23.64 28.43
N ASN A 310 7.54 22.94 27.85
CA ASN A 310 7.66 22.82 26.41
C ASN A 310 6.57 21.93 25.80
N VAL A 311 6.18 20.83 26.47
CA VAL A 311 5.06 19.97 26.05
C VAL A 311 3.78 20.80 25.85
N LEU A 312 3.42 21.61 26.84
CA LEU A 312 2.22 22.45 26.78
C LEU A 312 2.37 23.56 25.73
N LYS A 313 3.53 24.23 25.69
CA LYS A 313 3.79 25.34 24.76
C LYS A 313 3.78 24.90 23.28
N SER A 314 4.25 23.69 22.99
CA SER A 314 4.32 23.15 21.62
C SER A 314 3.01 22.50 21.16
N GLY A 315 2.04 22.33 22.06
CA GLY A 315 0.74 21.73 21.76
C GLY A 315 0.77 20.20 21.65
N ILE A 316 1.81 19.53 22.16
CA ILE A 316 1.88 18.05 22.18
C ILE A 316 0.79 17.48 23.12
N VAL A 317 0.48 18.21 24.19
CA VAL A 317 -0.62 17.88 25.11
C VAL A 317 -1.35 19.17 25.44
N ASP A 318 -2.66 19.17 25.26
CA ASP A 318 -3.52 20.29 25.67
C ASP A 318 -3.47 20.54 27.18
N GLU A 319 -3.66 21.80 27.59
CA GLU A 319 -3.67 22.19 29.01
C GLU A 319 -4.67 21.38 29.85
N LYS A 320 -5.79 20.97 29.26
CA LYS A 320 -6.83 20.14 29.90
C LYS A 320 -6.33 18.75 30.35
N TYR A 321 -5.21 18.29 29.80
CA TYR A 321 -4.57 17.01 30.13
C TYR A 321 -3.18 17.19 30.76
N ALA A 322 -2.87 18.37 31.27
CA ALA A 322 -1.58 18.67 31.91
C ALA A 322 -1.28 17.77 33.12
N ASP A 323 -2.29 17.17 33.74
CA ASP A 323 -2.19 16.20 34.84
C ASP A 323 -1.62 14.84 34.41
N LYS A 324 -1.77 14.47 33.13
CA LYS A 324 -1.24 13.21 32.57
C LYS A 324 0.27 13.25 32.33
N ILE A 325 0.83 14.44 32.14
CA ILE A 325 2.25 14.65 31.80
C ILE A 325 3.13 14.11 32.95
N GLN A 326 3.94 13.09 32.64
CA GLN A 326 4.91 12.53 33.59
C GLN A 326 6.20 13.36 33.58
N ASP A 327 6.95 13.36 34.68
CA ASP A 327 8.26 14.04 34.75
C ASP A 327 9.32 13.37 33.85
N SER A 328 9.12 12.07 33.56
CA SER A 328 9.94 11.31 32.62
C SER A 328 9.16 10.10 32.08
N ILE A 329 9.56 9.61 30.92
CA ILE A 329 9.09 8.34 30.35
C ILE A 329 10.22 7.32 30.30
N ILE A 330 9.89 6.03 30.21
CA ILE A 330 10.88 4.94 30.20
C ILE A 330 10.67 4.09 28.96
N LEU A 331 11.55 4.28 27.97
CA LEU A 331 11.62 3.42 26.81
C LEU A 331 12.22 2.07 27.23
N THR A 332 11.52 0.97 26.91
CA THR A 332 11.97 -0.38 27.27
C THR A 332 12.23 -1.18 26.01
N ILE A 333 13.50 -1.45 25.73
CA ILE A 333 13.93 -2.29 24.61
C ILE A 333 13.60 -3.76 24.92
N PRO A 334 12.86 -4.48 24.07
CA PRO A 334 12.45 -5.87 24.33
C PRO A 334 13.63 -6.81 24.63
N LYS A 335 13.46 -7.71 25.61
CA LYS A 335 14.53 -8.64 26.04
C LYS A 335 15.10 -9.51 24.92
N GLY A 336 14.28 -9.89 23.94
CA GLY A 336 14.71 -10.70 22.78
C GLY A 336 15.48 -9.94 21.70
N LYS A 337 15.67 -8.63 21.86
CA LYS A 337 16.40 -7.78 20.91
C LYS A 337 17.79 -7.50 21.46
N ASP A 338 18.84 -8.04 20.87
CA ASP A 338 20.22 -7.95 21.39
C ASP A 338 21.07 -6.88 20.70
N TYR A 339 20.52 -6.18 19.73
CA TYR A 339 21.18 -5.07 19.05
C TYR A 339 20.17 -3.98 18.65
N LEU A 340 20.68 -2.76 18.46
CA LEU A 340 19.98 -1.68 17.78
C LEU A 340 20.47 -1.54 16.34
N THR A 341 19.55 -1.13 15.46
CA THR A 341 19.86 -0.68 14.10
C THR A 341 20.22 0.80 14.10
N LYS A 342 20.75 1.31 12.98
CA LYS A 342 21.04 2.74 12.80
C LYS A 342 19.81 3.65 12.93
N PRO A 343 18.63 3.36 12.36
CA PRO A 343 17.42 4.16 12.60
C PRO A 343 17.05 4.26 14.09
N GLU A 344 17.25 3.18 14.85
CA GLU A 344 17.00 3.17 16.30
C GLU A 344 18.04 3.97 17.07
N LEU A 345 19.31 3.91 16.67
CA LEU A 345 20.35 4.79 17.21
C LEU A 345 20.03 6.27 16.91
N PHE A 346 19.60 6.58 15.70
CA PHE A 346 19.19 7.93 15.33
C PHE A 346 18.08 8.44 16.25
N LEU A 347 17.06 7.63 16.52
CA LEU A 347 15.98 8.05 17.42
C LEU A 347 16.49 8.27 18.84
N LEU A 348 17.41 7.43 19.36
CA LEU A 348 18.01 7.66 20.66
C LEU A 348 18.89 8.92 20.71
N ASP A 349 19.70 9.19 19.68
CA ASP A 349 20.51 10.41 19.60
C ASP A 349 19.62 11.67 19.49
N PHE A 350 18.54 11.59 18.73
CA PHE A 350 17.54 12.65 18.67
C PHE A 350 16.91 12.89 20.06
N LEU A 351 16.48 11.82 20.74
CA LEU A 351 15.81 11.93 22.03
C LEU A 351 16.74 12.40 23.17
N ASP A 352 18.06 12.22 23.07
CA ASP A 352 19.05 12.80 23.99
C ASP A 352 19.02 14.34 23.95
N GLY A 353 18.84 14.92 22.76
CA GLY A 353 18.72 16.37 22.57
C GLY A 353 17.30 16.91 22.54
N TYR A 354 16.28 16.05 22.71
CA TYR A 354 14.87 16.41 22.52
C TYR A 354 14.27 17.00 23.81
N ASP A 355 13.90 18.28 23.75
CA ASP A 355 13.37 19.03 24.89
C ASP A 355 11.83 19.20 24.84
N TRP A 356 11.13 18.40 24.02
CA TRP A 356 9.68 18.49 23.82
C TRP A 356 9.19 19.83 23.24
N SER A 357 10.05 20.59 22.56
CA SER A 357 9.66 21.87 21.92
C SER A 357 8.99 21.71 20.55
N ARG A 358 8.99 20.51 19.98
CA ARG A 358 8.46 20.19 18.64
C ARG A 358 7.72 18.86 18.70
N PRO A 359 6.52 18.71 18.13
CA PRO A 359 5.84 17.41 18.05
C PRO A 359 6.64 16.38 17.26
N LEU A 360 6.55 15.11 17.67
CA LEU A 360 7.14 13.97 16.96
C LEU A 360 6.03 12.97 16.62
N ASN A 361 5.81 12.73 15.33
CA ASN A 361 4.80 11.82 14.84
C ASN A 361 5.44 10.68 14.05
N MET A 362 4.77 9.54 13.99
CA MET A 362 5.16 8.37 13.21
C MET A 362 3.96 7.89 12.39
N LEU A 363 4.15 7.57 11.11
CA LEU A 363 3.05 7.04 10.29
C LEU A 363 2.60 5.63 10.71
N ASN A 364 3.46 4.89 11.41
CA ASN A 364 3.16 3.59 12.00
C ASN A 364 3.53 3.59 13.48
N MET A 365 3.04 2.61 14.24
CA MET A 365 3.37 2.40 15.66
C MET A 365 4.80 1.86 15.90
N GLY A 366 5.79 2.48 15.25
CA GLY A 366 7.20 2.15 15.36
C GLY A 366 7.81 1.51 14.13
N GLY A 367 7.06 0.74 13.33
CA GLY A 367 7.60 0.11 12.11
C GLY A 367 8.92 -0.63 12.36
N GLU A 368 10.01 -0.14 11.77
CA GLU A 368 11.38 -0.67 11.95
C GLU A 368 12.04 -0.29 13.28
N ILE A 369 11.50 0.73 13.96
CA ILE A 369 11.95 1.19 15.26
C ILE A 369 11.23 0.39 16.34
N ASN A 370 11.98 -0.32 17.18
CA ASN A 370 11.42 -1.11 18.27
C ASN A 370 12.26 -0.95 19.54
N ILE A 371 12.22 0.25 20.11
CA ILE A 371 12.94 0.61 21.34
C ILE A 371 12.00 0.90 22.52
N GLY A 372 10.70 0.61 22.37
CA GLY A 372 9.67 0.82 23.41
C GLY A 372 8.88 2.13 23.27
N GLN A 373 9.14 2.91 22.22
CA GLN A 373 8.43 4.16 21.92
C GLN A 373 6.95 3.96 21.62
N LYS A 374 6.56 2.78 21.11
CA LYS A 374 5.16 2.43 20.83
C LYS A 374 4.25 2.65 22.04
N ASP A 375 4.74 2.40 23.25
CA ASP A 375 3.96 2.56 24.49
C ASP A 375 3.56 4.02 24.77
N TYR A 376 4.15 4.98 24.07
CA TYR A 376 4.04 6.42 24.25
C TYR A 376 3.52 7.13 23.00
N LEU A 377 2.73 6.43 22.19
CA LEU A 377 2.12 6.97 20.98
C LEU A 377 0.60 7.15 21.16
N THR A 378 0.02 8.24 20.66
CA THR A 378 -1.44 8.43 20.55
C THR A 378 -1.86 8.56 19.10
N TYR A 379 -3.07 8.10 18.75
CA TYR A 379 -3.55 8.05 17.37
C TYR A 379 -4.25 9.34 16.98
N ASN A 380 -3.83 9.96 15.88
CA ASN A 380 -4.40 11.21 15.37
C ASN A 380 -5.08 11.04 13.99
N GLY A 381 -5.44 9.83 13.59
CA GLY A 381 -6.04 9.54 12.28
C GLY A 381 -4.99 9.07 11.26
N TYR A 382 -4.19 10.00 10.74
CA TYR A 382 -3.19 9.72 9.70
C TYR A 382 -1.77 9.46 10.23
N SER A 383 -1.53 9.68 11.53
CA SER A 383 -0.25 9.39 12.18
C SER A 383 -0.45 9.10 13.68
N PHE A 384 0.65 8.72 14.32
CA PHE A 384 0.74 8.49 15.76
C PHE A 384 1.70 9.50 16.38
N GLU A 385 1.23 10.33 17.32
CA GLU A 385 2.01 11.36 18.00
C GLU A 385 2.65 10.83 19.29
N PHE A 386 3.91 11.20 19.52
CA PHE A 386 4.69 10.81 20.68
C PHE A 386 4.39 11.71 21.89
N ILE A 387 3.87 11.11 22.96
CA ILE A 387 3.31 11.79 24.12
C ILE A 387 4.04 11.43 25.44
N PRO A 388 4.05 12.32 26.44
CA PRO A 388 4.83 12.14 27.67
C PRO A 388 4.15 11.24 28.73
N PHE A 389 3.33 10.28 28.30
CA PHE A 389 2.67 9.32 29.19
C PHE A 389 2.31 8.03 28.46
N LYS A 390 2.13 6.95 29.22
CA LYS A 390 1.83 5.63 28.65
C LYS A 390 0.42 5.58 28.06
N ASN A 391 0.34 5.11 26.82
CA ASN A 391 -0.91 4.86 26.09
C ASN A 391 -1.06 3.40 25.61
N LYS A 392 0.01 2.81 25.04
CA LYS A 392 0.02 1.44 24.49
C LYS A 392 -1.03 1.17 23.39
N PRO A 393 -1.03 1.95 22.29
CA PRO A 393 -1.88 1.67 21.15
C PRO A 393 -1.57 0.30 20.54
N SER A 394 -2.58 -0.27 19.89
CA SER A 394 -2.49 -1.52 19.15
C SER A 394 -3.29 -1.41 17.84
N THR A 395 -3.14 -2.40 16.97
CA THR A 395 -3.93 -2.46 15.72
C THR A 395 -5.43 -2.61 15.98
N LEU A 396 -5.82 -3.15 17.14
CA LEU A 396 -7.23 -3.38 17.50
C LEU A 396 -7.83 -2.22 18.30
N LYS A 397 -7.00 -1.47 19.02
CA LYS A 397 -7.45 -0.38 19.90
C LYS A 397 -6.45 0.77 19.85
N PRO A 398 -6.90 2.01 19.54
CA PRO A 398 -6.03 3.18 19.48
C PRO A 398 -5.51 3.62 20.85
N GLY A 399 -6.09 3.10 21.95
CA GLY A 399 -5.78 3.56 23.30
C GLY A 399 -6.47 4.89 23.60
N TRP A 400 -5.89 5.65 24.52
CA TRP A 400 -6.23 7.06 24.75
C TRP A 400 -5.91 7.91 23.50
N VAL A 401 -6.86 8.78 23.17
CA VAL A 401 -6.85 9.73 22.05
C VAL A 401 -7.41 11.05 22.60
N ASP A 402 -6.88 12.20 22.17
CA ASP A 402 -7.59 13.47 22.33
C ASP A 402 -8.76 13.52 21.33
N SER A 403 -9.97 13.26 21.82
CA SER A 403 -11.15 13.16 20.95
C SER A 403 -11.53 14.49 20.30
N ASP A 404 -11.27 15.63 20.93
CA ASP A 404 -11.56 16.93 20.32
C ASP A 404 -10.62 17.24 19.16
N ASP A 405 -9.32 17.00 19.36
CA ASP A 405 -8.32 17.18 18.30
C ASP A 405 -8.54 16.19 17.15
N LEU A 406 -8.81 14.91 17.45
CA LEU A 406 -9.13 13.92 16.42
C LEU A 406 -10.37 14.32 15.62
N TYR A 407 -11.44 14.77 16.29
CA TYR A 407 -12.65 15.24 15.61
C TYR A 407 -12.38 16.47 14.74
N TYR A 408 -11.64 17.46 15.26
CA TYR A 408 -11.24 18.63 14.50
C TYR A 408 -10.44 18.25 13.26
N LYS A 409 -9.43 17.38 13.39
CA LYS A 409 -8.63 16.91 12.26
C LYS A 409 -9.49 16.21 11.21
N MET A 410 -10.34 15.27 11.64
CA MET A 410 -11.22 14.50 10.76
C MET A 410 -12.25 15.33 10.01
N THR A 411 -12.74 16.42 10.60
CA THR A 411 -13.82 17.24 10.02
C THR A 411 -13.31 18.47 9.29
N SER A 412 -12.24 19.09 9.79
CA SER A 412 -11.82 20.44 9.40
C SER A 412 -10.44 20.52 8.76
N VAL A 413 -9.58 19.52 8.97
CA VAL A 413 -8.19 19.53 8.49
C VAL A 413 -7.99 18.54 7.33
N TYR A 414 -8.40 17.28 7.54
CA TYR A 414 -8.18 16.23 6.56
C TYR A 414 -9.12 16.34 5.37
N LYS A 415 -8.55 16.10 4.20
CA LYS A 415 -9.23 16.11 2.91
C LYS A 415 -9.52 14.69 2.45
N PHE A 416 -10.66 14.52 1.80
CA PHE A 416 -11.12 13.24 1.23
C PHE A 416 -11.74 13.45 -0.15
N ASP A 417 -11.43 14.58 -0.78
CA ASP A 417 -11.99 15.01 -2.05
C ASP A 417 -11.45 14.10 -3.16
N ALA A 418 -10.14 13.88 -3.21
CA ALA A 418 -9.51 13.03 -4.23
C ALA A 418 -9.95 11.57 -4.09
N VAL A 419 -10.04 11.05 -2.87
CA VAL A 419 -10.52 9.67 -2.63
C VAL A 419 -11.97 9.51 -3.08
N SER A 420 -12.83 10.50 -2.86
CA SER A 420 -14.27 10.42 -3.17
C SER A 420 -14.63 10.69 -4.63
N ARG A 421 -13.68 11.11 -5.47
CA ARG A 421 -13.91 11.35 -6.91
C ARG A 421 -14.24 10.07 -7.68
N ASP A 422 -15.12 10.21 -8.66
CA ASP A 422 -15.50 9.17 -9.63
C ASP A 422 -14.91 9.39 -11.03
N ASP A 423 -14.15 10.48 -11.21
CA ASP A 423 -13.60 10.93 -12.50
C ASP A 423 -12.12 10.55 -12.71
N TYR A 424 -11.64 9.53 -11.99
CA TYR A 424 -10.34 8.90 -12.22
C TYR A 424 -10.49 7.37 -12.20
N PHE A 425 -9.54 6.70 -12.83
CA PHE A 425 -9.48 5.24 -12.78
C PHE A 425 -8.85 4.77 -11.46
N ILE A 426 -9.63 4.07 -10.64
CA ILE A 426 -9.18 3.41 -9.42
C ILE A 426 -8.44 2.14 -9.84
N ASP A 427 -7.14 2.26 -10.07
CA ASP A 427 -6.29 1.12 -10.40
C ASP A 427 -5.95 0.27 -9.15
N TYR A 428 -5.18 -0.80 -9.34
CA TYR A 428 -4.76 -1.65 -8.23
C TYR A 428 -4.08 -0.85 -7.10
N GLN A 429 -3.37 0.24 -7.38
CA GLN A 429 -2.61 0.95 -6.35
C GLN A 429 -3.47 1.81 -5.41
N PRO A 430 -4.47 2.59 -5.86
CA PRO A 430 -5.48 3.18 -4.99
C PRO A 430 -6.25 2.11 -4.21
N TYR A 431 -6.62 0.98 -4.82
CA TYR A 431 -7.25 -0.12 -4.05
C TYR A 431 -6.33 -0.62 -2.94
N TYR A 432 -5.08 -0.97 -3.28
CA TYR A 432 -4.08 -1.42 -2.32
C TYR A 432 -3.85 -0.42 -1.20
N THR A 433 -3.76 0.87 -1.54
CA THR A 433 -3.52 1.94 -0.58
C THR A 433 -4.72 2.18 0.32
N HIS A 434 -5.92 2.37 -0.23
CA HIS A 434 -7.09 2.86 0.49
C HIS A 434 -8.00 1.75 1.05
N LEU A 435 -7.77 0.49 0.69
CA LEU A 435 -8.48 -0.68 1.24
C LEU A 435 -7.55 -1.62 2.02
N GLY A 436 -6.29 -1.73 1.61
CA GLY A 436 -5.31 -2.63 2.21
C GLY A 436 -4.42 -1.97 3.27
N VAL A 437 -3.56 -1.03 2.84
CA VAL A 437 -2.49 -0.47 3.68
C VAL A 437 -3.01 0.57 4.67
N MET A 438 -3.75 1.55 4.16
CA MET A 438 -4.41 2.59 4.94
C MET A 438 -5.89 2.59 4.60
N SER A 439 -6.60 1.61 5.15
CA SER A 439 -8.04 1.51 4.95
C SER A 439 -8.75 2.78 5.41
N ILE A 440 -9.32 3.54 4.47
CA ILE A 440 -10.06 4.77 4.79
C ILE A 440 -11.31 4.45 5.62
N ARG A 441 -11.96 3.31 5.36
CA ARG A 441 -13.05 2.81 6.21
C ARG A 441 -12.56 2.54 7.64
N GLN A 442 -11.39 1.91 7.80
CA GLN A 442 -10.81 1.68 9.14
C GLN A 442 -10.55 2.99 9.87
N LEU A 443 -10.05 4.01 9.17
CA LEU A 443 -9.81 5.32 9.75
C LEU A 443 -11.09 5.93 10.31
N PHE A 444 -12.19 5.96 9.56
CA PHE A 444 -13.48 6.48 10.04
C PHE A 444 -14.12 5.60 11.13
N VAL A 445 -14.12 4.28 10.97
CA VAL A 445 -14.68 3.34 11.94
C VAL A 445 -13.95 3.43 13.28
N THR A 446 -12.62 3.59 13.25
CA THR A 446 -11.82 3.79 14.46
C THR A 446 -12.20 5.09 15.17
N CYS A 447 -12.38 6.18 14.44
CA CYS A 447 -12.83 7.46 15.01
C CYS A 447 -14.25 7.34 15.61
N ALA A 448 -15.17 6.68 14.90
CA ALA A 448 -16.52 6.45 15.39
C ALA A 448 -16.54 5.65 16.70
N LYS A 449 -15.69 4.61 16.82
CA LYS A 449 -15.52 3.84 18.06
C LYS A 449 -15.01 4.69 19.21
N VAL A 450 -14.00 5.52 18.98
CA VAL A 450 -13.46 6.45 20.01
C VAL A 450 -14.58 7.37 20.52
N PHE A 451 -15.34 7.99 19.62
CA PHE A 451 -16.43 8.89 20.01
C PHE A 451 -17.57 8.14 20.73
N LEU A 452 -17.89 6.93 20.30
CA LEU A 452 -18.92 6.12 20.94
C LEU A 452 -18.52 5.69 22.36
N GLU A 453 -17.27 5.27 22.57
CA GLU A 453 -16.73 4.92 23.89
C GLU A 453 -16.80 6.11 24.87
N GLU A 454 -16.62 7.33 24.36
CA GLU A 454 -16.78 8.58 25.12
C GLU A 454 -18.22 9.12 25.16
N LYS A 455 -19.20 8.37 24.65
CA LYS A 455 -20.63 8.74 24.60
C LYS A 455 -20.93 9.98 23.76
N GLN A 456 -20.07 10.29 22.79
CA GLN A 456 -20.22 11.38 21.82
C GLN A 456 -20.94 10.88 20.56
N ASN A 457 -22.20 10.43 20.72
CA ASN A 457 -22.94 9.73 19.68
C ASN A 457 -23.11 10.52 18.37
N GLU A 458 -23.32 11.83 18.45
CA GLU A 458 -23.46 12.70 17.26
C GLU A 458 -22.18 12.71 16.42
N ARG A 459 -21.01 12.86 17.06
CA ARG A 459 -19.70 12.81 16.39
C ARG A 459 -19.41 11.43 15.81
N ALA A 460 -19.77 10.36 16.53
CA ALA A 460 -19.63 9.00 16.04
C ALA A 460 -20.47 8.77 14.76
N LEU A 461 -21.74 9.21 14.78
CA LEU A 461 -22.63 9.12 13.64
C LEU A 461 -22.13 9.94 12.43
N GLU A 462 -21.61 11.14 12.67
CA GLU A 462 -21.01 11.96 11.62
C GLU A 462 -19.84 11.26 10.93
N MET A 463 -18.97 10.57 11.68
CA MET A 463 -17.86 9.80 11.10
C MET A 463 -18.34 8.68 10.19
N LEU A 464 -19.38 7.94 10.59
CA LEU A 464 -19.95 6.86 9.76
C LEU A 464 -20.63 7.41 8.50
N ASN A 465 -21.38 8.51 8.63
CA ASN A 465 -22.02 9.15 7.47
C ASN A 465 -20.97 9.69 6.49
N LYS A 466 -19.90 10.34 6.99
CA LYS A 466 -18.78 10.82 6.17
C LYS A 466 -18.04 9.67 5.50
N MET A 467 -17.83 8.55 6.20
CA MET A 467 -17.27 7.33 5.59
C MET A 467 -18.12 6.85 4.42
N ALA A 468 -19.45 6.75 4.61
CA ALA A 468 -20.36 6.27 3.58
C ALA A 468 -20.32 7.19 2.34
N GLN A 469 -20.22 8.51 2.54
CA GLN A 469 -20.07 9.47 1.46
C GLN A 469 -18.72 9.31 0.74
N VAL A 470 -17.61 9.35 1.48
CA VAL A 470 -16.24 9.33 0.93
C VAL A 470 -15.94 8.04 0.18
N MET A 471 -16.42 6.91 0.66
CA MET A 471 -16.08 5.59 0.12
C MET A 471 -17.10 5.06 -0.90
N THR A 472 -17.95 5.92 -1.47
CA THR A 472 -19.02 5.52 -2.40
C THR A 472 -18.49 4.83 -3.66
N VAL A 473 -17.32 5.26 -4.17
CA VAL A 473 -16.70 4.72 -5.40
C VAL A 473 -15.88 3.45 -5.16
N TYR A 474 -15.69 3.05 -3.91
CA TYR A 474 -14.93 1.86 -3.53
C TYR A 474 -15.87 0.70 -3.20
N PRO A 475 -15.56 -0.54 -3.60
CA PRO A 475 -16.43 -1.69 -3.34
C PRO A 475 -16.60 -1.94 -1.84
N LEU A 476 -17.76 -2.48 -1.46
CA LEU A 476 -17.98 -2.94 -0.08
C LEU A 476 -17.26 -4.27 0.13
N ASP A 477 -17.40 -5.19 -0.83
CA ASP A 477 -16.65 -6.43 -0.88
C ASP A 477 -15.30 -6.27 -1.58
N ALA A 478 -14.22 -6.43 -0.81
CA ALA A 478 -12.85 -6.37 -1.30
C ALA A 478 -12.12 -7.72 -1.25
N ILE A 479 -12.84 -8.82 -1.00
CA ILE A 479 -12.28 -10.19 -1.10
C ILE A 479 -11.72 -10.44 -2.52
N PRO A 480 -12.40 -10.07 -3.62
CA PRO A 480 -11.87 -10.33 -4.97
C PRO A 480 -10.58 -9.60 -5.32
N ILE A 481 -10.14 -8.66 -4.48
CA ILE A 481 -8.89 -7.92 -4.68
C ILE A 481 -7.88 -8.16 -3.54
N GLY A 482 -8.20 -9.09 -2.61
CA GLY A 482 -7.32 -9.53 -1.53
C GLY A 482 -7.21 -8.58 -0.34
N PHE A 483 -8.23 -7.73 -0.09
CA PHE A 483 -8.22 -6.76 1.03
C PHE A 483 -9.37 -6.99 2.01
N GLN A 484 -9.49 -8.19 2.55
CA GLN A 484 -10.58 -8.62 3.42
C GLN A 484 -10.75 -7.80 4.72
N ASN A 485 -9.69 -7.12 5.19
CA ASN A 485 -9.82 -6.17 6.31
C ASN A 485 -10.84 -5.06 6.00
N ASN A 486 -11.02 -4.68 4.72
CA ASN A 486 -12.08 -3.76 4.32
C ASN A 486 -13.47 -4.31 4.64
N ASN A 487 -13.75 -5.58 4.34
CA ASN A 487 -15.03 -6.23 4.63
C ASN A 487 -15.30 -6.23 6.15
N TYR A 488 -14.26 -6.48 6.96
CA TYR A 488 -14.37 -6.38 8.42
C TYR A 488 -14.80 -4.97 8.85
N MET A 489 -14.22 -3.92 8.27
CA MET A 489 -14.61 -2.54 8.57
C MET A 489 -16.03 -2.20 8.13
N VAL A 490 -16.53 -2.75 7.02
CA VAL A 490 -17.93 -2.58 6.62
C VAL A 490 -18.87 -3.22 7.65
N VAL A 491 -18.58 -4.43 8.11
CA VAL A 491 -19.38 -5.11 9.15
C VAL A 491 -19.34 -4.35 10.48
N GLU A 492 -18.18 -3.83 10.87
CA GLU A 492 -18.07 -3.01 12.08
C GLU A 492 -18.82 -1.69 11.96
N ALA A 493 -18.85 -1.06 10.77
CA ALA A 493 -19.69 0.12 10.53
C ALA A 493 -21.19 -0.19 10.66
N ILE A 494 -21.65 -1.34 10.15
CA ILE A 494 -23.03 -1.83 10.33
C ILE A 494 -23.35 -1.97 11.82
N ASN A 495 -22.46 -2.61 12.59
CA ASN A 495 -22.62 -2.77 14.03
C ASN A 495 -22.72 -1.42 14.76
N LEU A 496 -21.86 -0.46 14.40
CA LEU A 496 -21.89 0.88 15.02
C LEU A 496 -23.15 1.67 14.67
N TYR A 497 -23.69 1.53 13.45
CA TYR A 497 -24.99 2.13 13.12
C TYR A 497 -26.11 1.58 14.01
N PHE A 498 -26.15 0.27 14.27
CA PHE A 498 -27.10 -0.30 15.22
C PHE A 498 -26.90 0.24 16.64
N GLU A 499 -25.66 0.28 17.14
CA GLU A 499 -25.34 0.81 18.48
C GLU A 499 -25.74 2.29 18.66
N LEU A 500 -25.74 3.06 17.56
CA LEU A 500 -26.16 4.46 17.52
C LEU A 500 -27.68 4.63 17.33
N GLY A 501 -28.44 3.54 17.15
CA GLY A 501 -29.89 3.56 16.92
C GLY A 501 -30.31 3.85 15.46
N GLU A 502 -29.36 3.83 14.52
CA GLU A 502 -29.58 4.12 13.10
C GLU A 502 -29.89 2.84 12.31
N HIS A 503 -30.96 2.14 12.72
CA HIS A 503 -31.35 0.83 12.19
C HIS A 503 -31.50 0.81 10.67
N ASP A 504 -32.21 1.79 10.09
CA ASP A 504 -32.46 1.84 8.63
C ASP A 504 -31.15 1.90 7.83
N LYS A 505 -30.15 2.65 8.33
CA LYS A 505 -28.83 2.74 7.68
C LYS A 505 -28.04 1.45 7.83
N ALA A 506 -28.10 0.83 9.00
CA ALA A 506 -27.44 -0.44 9.26
C ALA A 506 -27.97 -1.53 8.32
N ILE A 507 -29.30 -1.65 8.21
CA ILE A 507 -29.97 -2.61 7.31
C ILE A 507 -29.64 -2.32 5.85
N ALA A 508 -29.75 -1.06 5.41
CA ALA A 508 -29.46 -0.71 4.03
C ALA A 508 -28.00 -1.02 3.63
N LEU A 509 -27.04 -0.87 4.54
CA LEU A 509 -25.64 -1.23 4.30
C LEU A 509 -25.43 -2.75 4.35
N ALA A 510 -26.07 -3.43 5.30
CA ALA A 510 -26.04 -4.89 5.42
C ALA A 510 -26.64 -5.59 4.19
N ASP A 511 -27.72 -5.07 3.61
CA ASP A 511 -28.37 -5.62 2.41
C ASP A 511 -27.43 -5.55 1.21
N LYS A 512 -26.78 -4.40 1.00
CA LYS A 512 -25.80 -4.21 -0.08
C LYS A 512 -24.61 -5.16 0.07
N LEU A 513 -24.01 -5.21 1.27
CA LEU A 513 -22.89 -6.11 1.53
C LEU A 513 -23.31 -7.58 1.37
N SER A 514 -24.50 -7.97 1.85
CA SER A 514 -25.02 -9.34 1.73
C SER A 514 -25.16 -9.75 0.27
N ALA A 515 -25.65 -8.85 -0.60
CA ALA A 515 -25.78 -9.12 -2.03
C ALA A 515 -24.41 -9.37 -2.69
N GLU A 516 -23.42 -8.53 -2.40
CA GLU A 516 -22.04 -8.69 -2.91
C GLU A 516 -21.39 -9.99 -2.39
N LEU A 517 -21.53 -10.28 -1.09
CA LEU A 517 -20.96 -11.49 -0.47
C LEU A 517 -21.57 -12.77 -1.05
N VAL A 518 -22.89 -12.84 -1.22
CA VAL A 518 -23.56 -14.01 -1.78
C VAL A 518 -23.20 -14.20 -3.26
N HIS A 519 -23.10 -13.10 -4.02
CA HIS A 519 -22.68 -13.17 -5.43
C HIS A 519 -21.24 -13.69 -5.55
N GLY A 520 -20.31 -13.12 -4.77
CA GLY A 520 -18.92 -13.56 -4.72
C GLY A 520 -18.79 -15.02 -4.29
N ALA A 521 -19.47 -15.43 -3.22
CA ALA A 521 -19.48 -16.83 -2.78
C ALA A 521 -19.94 -17.79 -3.89
N ASN A 522 -21.04 -17.48 -4.58
CA ASN A 522 -21.53 -18.29 -5.69
C ASN A 522 -20.53 -18.36 -6.85
N PHE A 523 -19.83 -17.26 -7.16
CA PHE A 523 -18.81 -17.25 -8.19
C PHE A 523 -17.63 -18.17 -7.83
N TYR A 524 -17.03 -17.99 -6.66
CA TYR A 524 -15.82 -18.74 -6.28
C TYR A 524 -16.09 -20.22 -6.01
N LEU A 525 -17.29 -20.59 -5.52
CA LEU A 525 -17.67 -22.00 -5.32
C LEU A 525 -17.61 -22.81 -6.62
N LYS A 526 -17.87 -22.21 -7.79
CA LYS A 526 -17.76 -22.88 -9.10
C LYS A 526 -16.34 -23.35 -9.44
N PHE A 527 -15.32 -22.81 -8.76
CA PHE A 527 -13.91 -23.12 -8.99
C PHE A 527 -13.34 -24.13 -7.97
N GLY A 528 -14.14 -24.53 -6.97
CA GLY A 528 -13.79 -25.54 -5.97
C GLY A 528 -12.43 -25.28 -5.32
N SER A 529 -11.53 -26.28 -5.37
CA SER A 529 -10.21 -26.21 -4.74
C SER A 529 -9.31 -25.07 -5.23
N LEU A 530 -9.57 -24.49 -6.41
CA LEU A 530 -8.78 -23.37 -6.94
C LEU A 530 -9.12 -22.03 -6.25
N ALA A 531 -10.24 -21.96 -5.54
CA ALA A 531 -10.74 -20.77 -4.85
C ALA A 531 -11.01 -21.03 -3.36
N GLN A 532 -10.29 -21.97 -2.76
CA GLN A 532 -10.57 -22.40 -1.38
C GLN A 532 -10.46 -21.23 -0.39
N SER A 533 -9.41 -20.40 -0.52
CA SER A 533 -9.20 -19.25 0.38
C SER A 533 -10.35 -18.26 0.26
N GLU A 534 -10.75 -17.93 -0.97
CA GLU A 534 -11.83 -17.00 -1.24
C GLU A 534 -13.16 -17.53 -0.69
N CYS A 535 -13.47 -18.82 -0.91
CA CYS A 535 -14.66 -19.46 -0.34
C CYS A 535 -14.67 -19.42 1.21
N GLU A 536 -13.54 -19.68 1.85
CA GLU A 536 -13.39 -19.60 3.31
C GLU A 536 -13.61 -18.16 3.81
N ASP A 537 -13.03 -17.17 3.13
CA ASP A 537 -13.21 -15.75 3.44
C ASP A 537 -14.69 -15.34 3.30
N TYR A 538 -15.35 -15.68 2.18
CA TYR A 538 -16.78 -15.37 2.00
C TYR A 538 -17.65 -16.00 3.08
N ALA A 539 -17.41 -17.28 3.42
CA ALA A 539 -18.13 -17.94 4.50
C ALA A 539 -17.92 -17.22 5.83
N GLN A 540 -16.67 -16.87 6.16
CA GLN A 540 -16.34 -16.14 7.38
C GLN A 540 -17.09 -14.81 7.48
N TYR A 541 -17.09 -13.99 6.42
CA TYR A 541 -17.76 -12.68 6.46
C TYR A 541 -19.27 -12.78 6.41
N ILE A 542 -19.84 -13.79 5.74
CA ILE A 542 -21.27 -14.09 5.80
C ILE A 542 -21.67 -14.45 7.23
N PHE A 543 -20.94 -15.34 7.90
CA PHE A 543 -21.25 -15.71 9.29
C PHE A 543 -21.06 -14.54 10.25
N LEU A 544 -20.01 -13.75 10.07
CA LEU A 544 -19.77 -12.56 10.89
C LEU A 544 -20.91 -11.55 10.75
N LEU A 545 -21.37 -11.27 9.53
CA LEU A 545 -22.49 -10.36 9.29
C LEU A 545 -23.79 -10.92 9.87
N ALA A 546 -24.06 -12.22 9.68
CA ALA A 546 -25.24 -12.89 10.24
C ALA A 546 -25.26 -12.82 11.78
N ASP A 547 -24.11 -13.03 12.44
CA ASP A 547 -23.98 -12.93 13.89
C ASP A 547 -24.28 -11.49 14.38
N ARG A 548 -23.74 -10.47 13.71
CA ARG A 548 -24.05 -9.06 14.05
C ARG A 548 -25.52 -8.73 13.88
N LEU A 549 -26.14 -9.14 12.78
CA LEU A 549 -27.57 -8.96 12.55
C LEU A 549 -28.40 -9.62 13.67
N ASN A 550 -28.07 -10.86 14.02
CA ASN A 550 -28.77 -11.59 15.09
C ASN A 550 -28.61 -10.92 16.46
N GLN A 551 -27.41 -10.41 16.80
CA GLN A 551 -27.14 -9.67 18.04
C GLN A 551 -28.01 -8.42 18.18
N HIS A 552 -28.35 -7.77 17.07
CA HIS A 552 -29.20 -6.57 17.03
C HIS A 552 -30.68 -6.85 16.74
N GLY A 553 -31.10 -8.13 16.76
CA GLY A 553 -32.51 -8.53 16.65
C GLY A 553 -32.98 -8.86 15.22
N GLU A 554 -32.11 -8.76 14.22
CA GLU A 554 -32.42 -8.95 12.80
C GLU A 554 -32.33 -10.43 12.37
N LYS A 555 -33.13 -11.27 13.04
CA LYS A 555 -33.07 -12.74 12.93
C LYS A 555 -33.46 -13.27 11.56
N GLU A 556 -34.44 -12.66 10.91
CA GLU A 556 -34.90 -13.09 9.59
C GLU A 556 -33.81 -12.87 8.54
N MET A 557 -33.18 -11.69 8.54
CA MET A 557 -32.09 -11.35 7.64
C MET A 557 -30.85 -12.24 7.89
N SER A 558 -30.49 -12.42 9.17
CA SER A 558 -29.42 -13.34 9.58
C SER A 558 -29.66 -14.77 9.06
N SER A 559 -30.85 -15.32 9.33
CA SER A 559 -31.20 -16.68 8.90
C SER A 559 -31.25 -16.82 7.38
N SER A 560 -31.76 -15.80 6.67
CA SER A 560 -31.79 -15.78 5.21
C SER A 560 -30.39 -15.82 4.62
N LEU A 561 -29.45 -15.06 5.18
CA LEU A 561 -28.06 -15.01 4.70
C LEU A 561 -27.35 -16.36 4.89
N GLU A 562 -27.48 -16.97 6.07
CA GLU A 562 -26.92 -18.31 6.32
C GLU A 562 -27.53 -19.38 5.42
N ASN A 563 -28.86 -19.34 5.21
CA ASN A 563 -29.54 -20.32 4.36
C ASN A 563 -29.09 -20.20 2.90
N LYS A 564 -28.91 -18.98 2.38
CA LYS A 564 -28.36 -18.77 1.03
C LYS A 564 -26.97 -19.39 0.89
N LEU A 565 -26.09 -19.22 1.87
CA LEU A 565 -24.76 -19.84 1.82
C LEU A 565 -24.87 -21.38 1.83
N LYS A 566 -25.74 -21.95 2.66
CA LYS A 566 -25.98 -23.41 2.68
C LYS A 566 -26.49 -23.91 1.34
N GLU A 567 -27.49 -23.24 0.76
CA GLU A 567 -28.02 -23.58 -0.56
C GLU A 567 -26.92 -23.53 -1.64
N LEU A 568 -26.05 -22.52 -1.61
CA LEU A 568 -24.92 -22.43 -2.54
C LEU A 568 -23.92 -23.58 -2.35
N ILE A 569 -23.59 -23.93 -1.11
CA ILE A 569 -22.70 -25.06 -0.82
C ILE A 569 -23.34 -26.36 -1.32
N ASP A 570 -24.64 -26.57 -1.09
CA ASP A 570 -25.36 -27.77 -1.54
C ASP A 570 -25.45 -27.88 -3.07
N ILE A 571 -25.48 -26.76 -3.79
CA ILE A 571 -25.47 -26.72 -5.27
C ILE A 571 -24.11 -27.13 -5.84
N HIS A 572 -23.01 -26.79 -5.16
CA HIS A 572 -21.63 -26.94 -5.66
C HIS A 572 -20.83 -28.07 -4.97
N SER A 573 -21.43 -28.77 -4.00
CA SER A 573 -20.92 -30.01 -3.39
C SER A 573 -21.26 -31.23 -4.24
#